data_AF-A0A3M1QLV2-F1
#
_entry.id   AF-A0A3M1QLV2-F1
#
_cell.length_a   1.000
_cell.length_b   1.000
_cell.length_c   1.000
_cell.angle_alpha   90.00
_cell.angle_beta   90.00
_cell.angle_gamma   90.00
#
_symmetry.space_group_name_H-M   'P 1'
#
loop_
_entity.id
_entity.type
_entity.pdbx_description
1 polymer ?
#
loop_
_entity_poly.entity_id
_entity_poly.type
_entity_poly.pdbx_seq_one_letter_code
_entity_poly.pdbx_strand_id
1 'polypeptide(L)'
;MSEPFVGEIRMFAGNFAPRGWAFCDGQLLAVSQNDALFSLLGTIYGGDGRTTFGLPDMRGRIPVHAGNGPGLSPRRLGAKGGQEKVTLTVNQLPSHTHPLNATQGAATDTRPVGNAPAQSAGADIWSTRNVDVNMATQSITTVGGSQAHTNLMPFLCVNFIIALVGIYPSRH
;
A
#
# COMPACT_ATOMS: atom_id res chain seq x y z
N MET A 1 18.38 -31.12 -16.95
CA MET A 1 17.44 -30.10 -16.41
C MET A 1 16.10 -30.34 -17.07
N SER A 2 15.00 -30.36 -16.31
CA SER A 2 13.66 -30.46 -16.90
C SER A 2 13.37 -29.21 -17.73
N GLU A 3 12.82 -29.41 -18.91
CA GLU A 3 12.38 -28.33 -19.80
C GLU A 3 11.26 -27.53 -19.11
N PRO A 4 11.31 -26.18 -19.10
CA PRO A 4 10.30 -25.36 -18.43
C PRO A 4 8.96 -25.42 -19.16
N PHE A 5 7.87 -25.06 -18.48
CA PHE A 5 6.61 -24.80 -19.18
C PHE A 5 6.66 -23.42 -19.87
N VAL A 6 6.06 -23.30 -21.04
CA VAL A 6 5.86 -21.99 -21.69
C VAL A 6 5.03 -21.11 -20.75
N GLY A 7 5.47 -19.87 -20.53
CA GLY A 7 4.83 -18.93 -19.61
C GLY A 7 5.18 -19.13 -18.13
N GLU A 8 6.05 -20.10 -17.80
CA GLU A 8 6.55 -20.28 -16.43
C GLU A 8 7.39 -19.06 -16.00
N ILE A 9 7.08 -18.52 -14.82
CA ILE A 9 7.83 -17.42 -14.22
C ILE A 9 8.78 -17.96 -13.15
N ARG A 10 10.05 -17.54 -13.20
CA ARG A 10 11.07 -17.90 -12.21
C ARG A 10 11.76 -16.66 -11.65
N MET A 11 12.13 -16.74 -10.38
CA MET A 11 13.10 -15.82 -9.79
C MET A 11 14.49 -16.15 -10.30
N PHE A 12 15.25 -15.12 -10.67
CA PHE A 12 16.55 -15.25 -11.31
C PHE A 12 17.49 -14.15 -10.82
N ALA A 13 18.67 -14.53 -10.35
CA ALA A 13 19.66 -13.59 -9.79
C ALA A 13 20.56 -12.94 -10.85
N GLY A 14 20.57 -13.43 -12.10
CA GLY A 14 21.43 -12.90 -13.16
C GLY A 14 20.87 -11.63 -13.81
N ASN A 15 21.73 -10.89 -14.51
CA ASN A 15 21.43 -9.59 -15.12
C ASN A 15 21.08 -9.63 -16.61
N PHE A 16 20.99 -10.83 -17.21
CA PHE A 16 20.52 -11.02 -18.59
C PHE A 16 19.48 -12.14 -18.64
N ALA A 17 18.50 -12.05 -19.54
CA ALA A 17 17.57 -13.15 -19.76
C ALA A 17 18.27 -14.28 -20.54
N PRO A 18 18.31 -15.52 -20.02
CA PRO A 18 18.84 -16.66 -20.76
C PRO A 18 18.10 -16.88 -22.08
N ARG A 19 18.72 -17.59 -23.04
CA ARG A 19 18.06 -17.92 -24.31
C ARG A 19 16.75 -18.68 -24.07
N GLY A 20 15.69 -18.25 -24.74
CA GLY A 20 14.34 -18.81 -24.57
C GLY A 20 13.58 -18.23 -23.37
N TRP A 21 14.14 -17.24 -22.68
CA TRP A 21 13.50 -16.50 -21.61
C TRP A 21 13.48 -15.00 -21.92
N ALA A 22 12.57 -14.29 -21.26
CA ALA A 22 12.52 -12.83 -21.27
C ALA A 22 12.36 -12.31 -19.83
N PHE A 23 12.80 -11.08 -19.57
CA PHE A 23 12.47 -10.41 -18.32
C PHE A 23 10.98 -10.02 -18.27
N CYS A 24 10.40 -10.13 -17.08
CA CYS A 24 9.04 -9.67 -16.78
C CYS A 24 9.02 -8.14 -16.58
N ASP A 25 9.32 -7.38 -17.64
CA ASP A 25 9.44 -5.91 -17.64
C ASP A 25 8.26 -5.20 -18.33
N GLY A 26 7.17 -5.90 -18.63
CA GLY A 26 6.00 -5.31 -19.29
C GLY A 26 6.16 -5.06 -20.80
N GLN A 27 7.20 -5.60 -21.42
CA GLN A 27 7.45 -5.44 -22.86
C GLN A 27 6.34 -6.09 -23.71
N LEU A 28 6.07 -5.50 -24.88
CA LEU A 28 5.17 -6.06 -25.88
C LEU A 28 5.95 -7.00 -26.82
N LEU A 29 5.40 -8.18 -27.08
CA LEU A 29 5.95 -9.15 -28.02
C LEU A 29 5.00 -9.37 -29.19
N ALA A 30 5.56 -9.69 -30.36
CA ALA A 30 4.77 -10.05 -31.53
C ALA A 30 4.08 -11.40 -31.31
N VAL A 31 2.77 -11.45 -31.58
CA VAL A 31 1.96 -12.68 -31.49
C VAL A 31 2.53 -13.73 -32.44
N SER A 32 2.79 -13.36 -33.69
CA SER A 32 3.25 -14.26 -34.77
C SER A 32 4.57 -15.00 -34.51
N GLN A 33 5.35 -14.57 -33.51
CA GLN A 33 6.61 -15.23 -33.12
C GLN A 33 6.49 -15.99 -31.80
N ASN A 34 5.40 -15.81 -31.07
CA ASN A 34 5.20 -16.33 -29.71
C ASN A 34 3.77 -16.88 -29.54
N ASP A 35 3.21 -17.53 -30.56
CA ASP A 35 1.82 -18.00 -30.59
C ASP A 35 1.49 -18.87 -29.36
N ALA A 36 2.41 -19.75 -28.96
CA ALA A 36 2.25 -20.63 -27.80
C ALA A 36 2.21 -19.86 -26.46
N LEU A 37 2.96 -18.76 -26.33
CA LEU A 37 2.90 -17.94 -25.13
C LEU A 37 1.65 -17.06 -25.13
N PHE A 38 1.28 -16.52 -26.29
CA PHE A 38 0.08 -15.72 -26.46
C PHE A 38 -1.20 -16.52 -26.16
N SER A 39 -1.29 -17.79 -26.56
CA SER A 39 -2.46 -18.63 -26.24
C SER A 39 -2.67 -18.85 -24.73
N LEU A 40 -1.61 -18.69 -23.92
CA LEU A 40 -1.67 -18.82 -22.47
C LEU A 40 -1.95 -17.47 -21.77
N LEU A 41 -1.25 -16.41 -22.18
CA LEU A 41 -1.35 -15.10 -21.52
C LEU A 41 -2.47 -14.22 -22.07
N GLY A 42 -2.83 -14.39 -23.35
CA GLY A 42 -3.71 -13.48 -24.08
C GLY A 42 -3.23 -12.03 -23.96
N THR A 43 -4.17 -11.12 -23.70
CA THR A 43 -3.90 -9.68 -23.49
C THR A 43 -3.90 -9.26 -22.02
N ILE A 44 -3.80 -10.21 -21.09
CA ILE A 44 -3.91 -9.96 -19.64
C ILE A 44 -2.94 -8.86 -19.16
N TYR A 45 -1.75 -8.81 -19.76
CA TYR A 45 -0.69 -7.86 -19.39
C TYR A 45 -0.49 -6.74 -20.44
N GLY A 46 -1.39 -6.61 -21.42
CA GLY A 46 -1.37 -5.57 -22.44
C GLY A 46 -1.28 -6.08 -23.87
N GLY A 47 -1.04 -5.15 -24.80
CA GLY A 47 -1.04 -5.40 -26.25
C GLY A 47 -2.44 -5.33 -26.88
N ASP A 48 -2.49 -5.44 -28.21
CA ASP A 48 -3.72 -5.34 -28.99
C ASP A 48 -4.42 -6.69 -29.22
N GLY A 49 -3.76 -7.81 -28.87
CA GLY A 49 -4.27 -9.16 -29.06
C GLY A 49 -4.36 -9.60 -30.53
N ARG A 50 -3.83 -8.81 -31.46
CA ARG A 50 -3.82 -9.09 -32.90
C ARG A 50 -2.40 -9.20 -33.42
N THR A 51 -1.61 -8.16 -33.21
CA THR A 51 -0.20 -8.10 -33.60
C THR A 51 0.72 -8.30 -32.40
N THR A 52 0.30 -7.87 -31.22
CA THR A 52 1.12 -7.83 -30.01
C THR A 52 0.36 -8.27 -28.76
N PHE A 53 1.11 -8.76 -27.78
CA PHE A 53 0.65 -9.00 -26.41
C PHE A 53 1.73 -8.59 -25.41
N GLY A 54 1.33 -8.28 -24.18
CA GLY A 54 2.24 -7.86 -23.12
C GLY A 54 2.74 -9.03 -22.27
N LEU A 55 3.99 -8.94 -21.82
CA LEU A 55 4.51 -9.71 -20.70
C LEU A 55 4.10 -9.06 -19.36
N PRO A 56 4.12 -9.81 -18.24
CA PRO A 56 3.98 -9.23 -16.92
C PRO A 56 5.05 -8.16 -16.65
N ASP A 57 4.71 -7.12 -15.90
CA ASP A 57 5.66 -6.15 -15.34
C ASP A 57 5.77 -6.37 -13.84
N MET A 58 6.85 -7.02 -13.41
CA MET A 58 7.09 -7.43 -12.02
C MET A 58 8.05 -6.51 -11.27
N ARG A 59 8.56 -5.46 -11.92
CA ARG A 59 9.48 -4.51 -11.28
C ARG A 59 8.77 -3.77 -10.14
N GLY A 60 9.38 -3.77 -8.96
CA GLY A 60 8.80 -3.18 -7.74
C GLY A 60 7.54 -3.90 -7.22
N ARG A 61 7.30 -5.15 -7.64
CA ARG A 61 6.09 -5.90 -7.25
C ARG A 61 6.41 -7.17 -6.49
N ILE A 62 5.52 -7.50 -5.57
CA ILE A 62 5.49 -8.79 -4.87
C ILE A 62 4.43 -9.66 -5.56
N PRO A 63 4.76 -10.90 -5.98
CA PRO A 63 3.78 -11.81 -6.55
C PRO A 63 2.69 -12.17 -5.55
N VAL A 64 1.43 -12.13 -5.97
CA VAL A 64 0.27 -12.56 -5.17
C VAL A 64 -0.54 -13.54 -6.01
N HIS A 65 -0.95 -14.66 -5.41
CA HIS A 65 -1.76 -15.66 -6.08
C HIS A 65 -3.13 -15.07 -6.48
N ALA A 66 -3.55 -15.34 -7.72
CA ALA A 66 -4.86 -14.91 -8.21
C ALA A 66 -5.97 -15.84 -7.72
N GLY A 67 -7.15 -15.29 -7.38
CA GLY A 67 -8.31 -16.08 -6.98
C GLY A 67 -9.19 -15.40 -5.94
N ASN A 68 -10.22 -16.13 -5.53
CA ASN A 68 -11.23 -15.72 -4.56
C ASN A 68 -11.30 -16.78 -3.46
N GLY A 69 -10.36 -16.76 -2.51
CA GLY A 69 -10.37 -17.66 -1.37
C GLY A 69 -11.41 -17.23 -0.31
N PRO A 70 -11.95 -18.17 0.50
CA PRO A 70 -12.85 -17.82 1.61
C PRO A 70 -12.22 -16.80 2.55
N GLY A 71 -12.91 -15.69 2.82
CA GLY A 71 -12.42 -14.60 3.68
C GLY A 71 -11.30 -13.74 3.07
N LEU A 72 -10.93 -13.96 1.81
CA LEU A 72 -9.90 -13.18 1.11
C LEU A 72 -10.52 -12.21 0.11
N SER A 73 -9.84 -11.07 -0.08
CA SER A 73 -10.22 -10.13 -1.15
C SER A 73 -9.98 -10.76 -2.52
N PRO A 74 -10.95 -10.68 -3.46
CA PRO A 74 -10.79 -11.14 -4.83
C PRO A 74 -9.55 -10.56 -5.53
N ARG A 75 -8.72 -11.42 -6.13
CA ARG A 75 -7.54 -11.02 -6.92
C ARG A 75 -7.63 -11.58 -8.33
N ARG A 76 -7.89 -10.71 -9.31
CA ARG A 76 -7.86 -11.10 -10.73
C ARG A 76 -6.41 -11.22 -11.20
N LEU A 77 -6.14 -12.21 -12.06
CA LEU A 77 -4.83 -12.35 -12.69
C LEU A 77 -4.48 -11.07 -13.49
N GLY A 78 -3.24 -10.60 -13.38
CA GLY A 78 -2.78 -9.34 -13.98
C GLY A 78 -3.18 -8.06 -13.23
N ALA A 79 -4.03 -8.14 -12.20
CA ALA A 79 -4.39 -6.97 -11.40
C ALA A 79 -3.18 -6.44 -10.62
N LYS A 80 -3.00 -5.11 -10.65
CA LYS A 80 -1.96 -4.40 -9.90
C LYS A 80 -2.59 -3.77 -8.66
N GLY A 81 -1.88 -3.78 -7.53
CA GLY A 81 -2.33 -3.15 -6.29
C GLY A 81 -1.17 -2.93 -5.32
N GLY A 82 -1.49 -2.38 -4.15
CA GLY A 82 -0.49 -1.97 -3.15
C GLY A 82 0.03 -0.55 -3.38
N GLN A 83 0.75 -0.02 -2.39
CA GLN A 83 1.37 1.30 -2.41
C GLN A 83 2.73 1.22 -1.71
N GLU A 84 3.79 1.75 -2.33
CA GLU A 84 5.15 1.81 -1.74
C GLU A 84 5.28 2.89 -0.67
N LYS A 85 4.49 3.96 -0.80
CA LYS A 85 4.40 5.05 0.17
C LYS A 85 2.94 5.28 0.53
N VAL A 86 2.68 5.42 1.82
CA VAL A 86 1.35 5.73 2.34
C VAL A 86 1.45 7.04 3.12
N THR A 87 0.54 7.96 2.82
CA THR A 87 0.38 9.19 3.60
C THR A 87 -0.52 8.88 4.79
N LEU A 88 -0.06 9.21 6.00
CA LEU A 88 -0.87 9.06 7.21
C LEU A 88 -1.79 10.28 7.36
N THR A 89 -3.06 10.08 7.04
CA THR A 89 -4.14 11.06 7.19
C THR A 89 -4.83 10.90 8.54
N VAL A 90 -5.57 11.92 8.98
CA VAL A 90 -6.35 11.87 10.22
C VAL A 90 -7.34 10.68 10.22
N ASN A 91 -7.92 10.34 9.06
CA ASN A 91 -8.84 9.20 8.93
C ASN A 91 -8.17 7.83 9.11
N GLN A 92 -6.83 7.76 9.09
CA GLN A 92 -6.06 6.54 9.33
C GLN A 92 -5.56 6.45 10.78
N LEU A 93 -5.85 7.44 11.62
CA LEU A 93 -5.57 7.42 13.05
C LEU A 93 -6.80 6.92 13.80
N PRO A 94 -6.62 6.14 14.89
CA PRO A 94 -7.71 5.89 15.82
C PRO A 94 -8.29 7.20 16.34
N SER A 95 -9.62 7.25 16.48
CA SER A 95 -10.29 8.35 17.17
C SER A 95 -9.72 8.46 18.57
N HIS A 96 -9.23 9.64 18.92
CA HIS A 96 -8.65 9.94 20.21
C HIS A 96 -9.07 11.35 20.63
N THR A 97 -9.08 11.60 21.93
CA THR A 97 -9.42 12.90 22.51
C THR A 97 -8.32 13.34 23.47
N HIS A 98 -8.21 14.66 23.65
CA HIS A 98 -7.32 15.27 24.64
C HIS A 98 -8.20 16.00 25.65
N PRO A 99 -8.74 15.30 26.68
CA PRO A 99 -9.59 15.94 27.66
C PRO A 99 -8.75 16.92 28.50
N LEU A 100 -9.19 18.18 28.55
CA LEU A 100 -8.67 19.12 29.53
C LEU A 100 -9.34 18.84 30.87
N ASN A 101 -8.60 18.28 31.81
CA ASN A 101 -9.07 18.10 33.17
C ASN A 101 -8.88 19.40 33.96
N ALA A 102 -9.97 19.94 34.49
CA ALA A 102 -9.97 21.11 35.36
C ALA A 102 -10.73 20.79 36.66
N THR A 103 -10.42 21.52 37.73
CA THR A 103 -11.15 21.45 39.00
C THR A 103 -12.13 22.61 39.14
N GLN A 104 -13.29 22.33 39.73
CA GLN A 104 -14.26 23.36 40.13
C GLN A 104 -13.89 24.03 41.46
N GLY A 105 -12.85 23.55 42.16
CA GLY A 105 -12.36 24.18 43.38
C GLY A 105 -11.64 25.50 43.10
N ALA A 106 -11.68 26.42 44.07
CA ALA A 106 -10.91 27.65 44.01
C ALA A 106 -9.40 27.36 44.01
N ALA A 107 -8.65 28.08 43.16
CA ALA A 107 -7.21 27.99 43.06
C ALA A 107 -6.59 28.39 44.40
N THR A 108 -5.84 27.48 45.02
CA THR A 108 -5.11 27.70 46.27
C THR A 108 -3.62 27.97 46.04
N ASP A 109 -3.12 27.68 44.84
CA ASP A 109 -1.74 27.88 44.41
C ASP A 109 -1.70 28.35 42.96
N THR A 110 -0.74 29.20 42.62
CA THR A 110 -0.47 29.64 41.25
C THR A 110 0.35 28.61 40.45
N ARG A 111 0.95 27.60 41.12
CA ARG A 111 1.74 26.51 40.50
C ARG A 111 1.45 25.14 41.16
N PRO A 112 0.22 24.63 41.10
CA PRO A 112 -0.14 23.36 41.71
C PRO A 112 0.58 22.17 41.05
N VAL A 113 0.86 21.13 41.83
CA VAL A 113 1.39 19.86 41.30
C VAL A 113 0.40 19.30 40.27
N GLY A 114 0.85 19.07 39.03
CA GLY A 114 0.01 18.61 37.92
C GLY A 114 -0.63 19.71 37.06
N ASN A 115 -0.44 20.99 37.40
CA ASN A 115 -0.85 22.15 36.58
C ASN A 115 -2.32 22.14 36.12
N ALA A 116 -3.24 21.56 36.90
CA ALA A 116 -4.65 21.52 36.55
C ALA A 116 -5.28 22.92 36.64
N PRO A 117 -5.99 23.39 35.61
CA PRO A 117 -6.78 24.61 35.70
C PRO A 117 -7.83 24.52 36.83
N ALA A 118 -8.01 25.62 37.55
CA ALA A 118 -8.93 25.74 38.70
C ALA A 118 -9.75 27.03 38.61
N GLN A 119 -10.81 27.15 39.40
CA GLN A 119 -11.57 28.41 39.50
C GLN A 119 -10.67 29.50 40.11
N SER A 120 -10.67 30.70 39.55
CA SER A 120 -9.88 31.81 40.08
C SER A 120 -10.36 32.23 41.48
N ALA A 121 -9.45 32.26 42.45
CA ALA A 121 -9.72 32.82 43.77
C ALA A 121 -9.62 34.35 43.70
N GLY A 122 -10.77 35.03 43.68
CA GLY A 122 -10.83 36.51 43.78
C GLY A 122 -11.17 37.27 42.50
N ALA A 123 -11.48 36.57 41.40
CA ALA A 123 -12.08 37.17 40.21
C ALA A 123 -13.05 36.18 39.57
N ASP A 124 -14.24 36.62 39.16
CA ASP A 124 -15.16 35.80 38.37
C ASP A 124 -14.69 35.78 36.91
N ILE A 125 -13.72 34.91 36.60
CA ILE A 125 -13.20 34.75 35.24
C ILE A 125 -14.13 33.84 34.40
N TRP A 126 -15.00 33.07 35.06
CA TRP A 126 -15.97 32.16 34.44
C TRP A 126 -17.40 32.59 34.80
N SER A 127 -18.29 32.66 33.80
CA SER A 127 -19.70 33.03 34.02
C SER A 127 -20.55 31.79 34.34
N THR A 128 -21.58 31.95 35.17
CA THR A 128 -22.60 30.90 35.45
C THR A 128 -23.59 30.67 34.30
N ARG A 129 -23.44 31.41 33.18
CA ARG A 129 -24.29 31.26 32.00
C ARG A 129 -23.92 29.95 31.30
N ASN A 130 -24.89 29.05 31.18
CA ASN A 130 -24.78 27.73 30.55
C ASN A 130 -24.62 27.86 29.02
N VAL A 131 -23.47 28.37 28.59
CA VAL A 131 -23.06 28.38 27.19
C VAL A 131 -21.74 27.65 27.18
N ASP A 132 -21.72 26.41 26.70
CA ASP A 132 -20.48 25.72 26.36
C ASP A 132 -19.80 26.53 25.26
N VAL A 133 -18.93 27.45 25.65
CA VAL A 133 -18.13 28.23 24.69
C VAL A 133 -16.89 27.40 24.40
N ASN A 134 -16.66 27.08 23.13
CA ASN A 134 -15.43 26.43 22.72
C ASN A 134 -14.22 27.22 23.25
N MET A 135 -13.26 26.51 23.85
CA MET A 135 -11.97 27.10 24.20
C MET A 135 -11.32 27.73 22.95
N ALA A 136 -10.46 28.73 23.16
CA ALA A 136 -9.73 29.37 22.07
C ALA A 136 -9.03 28.32 21.20
N THR A 137 -9.18 28.39 19.87
CA THR A 137 -8.70 27.35 18.92
C THR A 137 -7.20 27.06 19.02
N GLN A 138 -6.41 27.99 19.59
CA GLN A 138 -4.97 27.81 19.83
C GLN A 138 -4.65 27.00 21.09
N SER A 139 -5.63 26.67 21.93
CA SER A 139 -5.41 25.85 23.13
C SER A 139 -5.01 24.41 22.79
N ILE A 140 -5.35 23.95 21.58
CA ILE A 140 -4.93 22.66 21.03
C ILE A 140 -4.51 22.89 19.58
N THR A 141 -3.23 22.73 19.28
CA THR A 141 -2.72 22.73 17.90
C THR A 141 -2.67 21.30 17.38
N THR A 142 -3.08 21.07 16.14
CA THR A 142 -2.80 19.81 15.46
C THR A 142 -1.30 19.66 15.23
N VAL A 143 -0.74 18.52 15.61
CA VAL A 143 0.66 18.17 15.36
C VAL A 143 0.68 16.97 14.41
N GLY A 144 1.49 17.06 13.35
CA GLY A 144 1.58 16.05 12.30
C GLY A 144 1.49 16.70 10.92
N GLY A 145 2.50 16.50 10.08
CA GLY A 145 2.62 17.17 8.78
C GLY A 145 2.00 16.43 7.59
N SER A 146 1.15 15.42 7.86
CA SER A 146 0.59 14.50 6.85
C SER A 146 1.65 14.04 5.83
N GLN A 147 2.84 13.71 6.32
CA GLN A 147 3.93 13.27 5.47
C GLN A 147 3.78 11.79 5.15
N ALA A 148 4.20 11.42 3.94
CA ALA A 148 4.22 10.03 3.53
C ALA A 148 5.35 9.27 4.23
N HIS A 149 5.06 8.05 4.67
CA HIS A 149 6.07 7.11 5.13
C HIS A 149 6.20 5.96 4.13
N THR A 150 7.35 5.28 4.17
CA THR A 150 7.54 4.04 3.39
C THR A 150 6.63 2.95 3.93
N ASN A 151 6.03 2.19 3.02
CA ASN A 151 5.23 1.00 3.31
C ASN A 151 5.93 -0.27 2.74
N LEU A 152 7.24 -0.16 2.50
CA LEU A 152 8.06 -1.25 2.01
C LEU A 152 8.55 -2.10 3.19
N MET A 153 8.31 -3.41 3.12
CA MET A 153 8.97 -4.40 3.97
C MET A 153 10.45 -4.55 3.58
N PRO A 154 11.34 -5.11 4.43
CA PRO A 154 12.67 -5.49 3.98
C PRO A 154 12.60 -6.44 2.78
N PHE A 155 13.30 -6.13 1.69
CA PHE A 155 13.34 -6.97 0.49
C PHE A 155 14.74 -7.01 -0.13
N LEU A 156 14.99 -8.06 -0.91
CA LEU A 156 16.15 -8.19 -1.78
C LEU A 156 15.67 -8.30 -3.22
N CYS A 157 16.23 -7.46 -4.10
CA CYS A 157 15.85 -7.48 -5.51
C CYS A 157 16.48 -8.66 -6.24
N VAL A 158 15.63 -9.46 -6.88
CA VAL A 158 15.99 -10.45 -7.89
C VAL A 158 15.13 -10.20 -9.13
N ASN A 159 15.61 -10.66 -10.28
CA ASN A 159 14.85 -10.52 -11.51
C ASN A 159 13.78 -11.61 -11.61
N PHE A 160 12.69 -11.29 -12.29
CA PHE A 160 11.72 -12.28 -12.72
C PHE A 160 11.88 -12.49 -14.22
N ILE A 161 12.02 -13.75 -14.61
CA ILE A 161 12.08 -14.16 -16.02
C ILE A 161 10.90 -15.07 -16.35
N ILE A 162 10.42 -15.01 -17.58
CA ILE A 162 9.35 -15.84 -18.12
C ILE A 162 9.86 -16.67 -19.32
N ALA A 163 9.50 -17.94 -19.36
CA ALA A 163 9.86 -18.83 -20.46
C ALA A 163 9.05 -18.48 -21.72
N LEU A 164 9.76 -18.12 -22.79
CA LEU A 164 9.18 -17.91 -24.13
C LEU A 164 9.04 -19.24 -24.89
N VAL A 165 9.92 -20.20 -24.59
CA VAL A 165 9.99 -21.52 -25.23
C VAL A 165 10.06 -22.59 -24.15
N GLY A 166 9.39 -23.72 -24.37
CA GLY A 166 9.33 -24.82 -23.42
C GLY A 166 8.21 -25.80 -23.77
N ILE A 167 7.86 -26.66 -22.80
CA ILE A 167 6.73 -27.58 -22.92
C ILE A 167 5.43 -26.78 -22.83
N TYR A 168 4.51 -26.99 -23.76
CA TYR A 168 3.18 -26.39 -23.67
C TYR A 168 2.39 -27.07 -22.53
N PRO A 169 1.86 -26.32 -21.54
CA PRO A 169 1.08 -26.89 -20.45
C PRO A 169 -0.30 -27.34 -20.95
N SER A 170 -0.39 -28.60 -21.40
CA SER A 170 -1.66 -29.25 -21.76
C SER A 170 -2.58 -29.33 -20.55
N ARG A 171 -3.88 -29.10 -20.76
CA ARG A 171 -4.94 -29.30 -19.75
C ARG A 171 -5.55 -30.71 -19.83
N HIS A 172 -4.99 -31.57 -20.66
CA HIS A 172 -5.43 -32.93 -20.98
C HIS A 172 -4.27 -33.91 -20.88
#